data_AF-A0A6P5JRZ7-F1
#
_entry.id   AF-A0A6P5JRZ7-F1
#
_cell.length_a   1.000
_cell.length_b   1.000
_cell.length_c   1.000
_cell.angle_alpha   90.00
_cell.angle_beta   90.00
_cell.angle_gamma   90.00
#
_symmetry.space_group_name_H-M   'P 1'
#
loop_
_entity.id
_entity.type
_entity.pdbx_description
1 polymer ?
#
loop_
_entity_poly.entity_id
_entity_poly.type
_entity_poly.pdbx_seq_one_letter_code
_entity_poly.pdbx_strand_id
1 'polypeptide(L)'
;MAGGGGERALTTEIPLFLFFQDKGKRCDQGDSCLGPLSPELLMAPERKESRKASQMPMPIAIKWMLLLLWGLPASLACPLPCDCQTLEAFGLVVDCSNRGLTTVPALPNTTRQLYLQNNNLSSIPAGTFDHLSYVYRIDVTNNPWHCDCGILYLKLWLEDHAQETLHLTRCASPAVTASLSLDQLTGNELEGCRRQLYPDQYHVFFWGDLALIVLTILNIILLGTLLWMAQKTIYWVTLNQCPQEPHQWQESSLRHHKAK
;
A
#
# COMPACT_ATOMS: atom_id res chain seq x y z
N MET A 1 -24.68 24.60 71.09
CA MET A 1 -24.71 25.66 70.05
C MET A 1 -24.14 25.01 68.79
N ALA A 2 -25.01 24.54 67.88
CA ALA A 2 -25.44 25.26 66.68
C ALA A 2 -24.23 25.60 65.77
N GLY A 3 -24.10 25.14 64.53
CA GLY A 3 -25.03 24.46 63.63
C GLY A 3 -24.88 25.02 62.21
N GLY A 4 -24.67 24.14 61.22
CA GLY A 4 -25.01 24.30 59.78
C GLY A 4 -24.31 25.41 58.97
N GLY A 5 -24.14 25.32 57.66
CA GLY A 5 -24.53 24.29 56.71
C GLY A 5 -23.98 24.67 55.32
N GLY A 6 -23.64 23.66 54.51
CA GLY A 6 -23.46 23.84 53.07
C GLY A 6 -24.81 23.74 52.38
N GLU A 7 -25.28 24.86 51.81
CA GLU A 7 -26.56 24.93 51.10
C GLU A 7 -26.49 24.35 49.69
N ARG A 8 -27.63 23.76 49.34
CA ARG A 8 -27.99 23.07 48.10
C ARG A 8 -28.31 24.12 47.02
N ALA A 9 -28.05 23.77 45.76
CA ALA A 9 -28.77 24.35 44.64
C ALA A 9 -29.78 23.32 44.12
N LEU A 10 -31.05 23.55 44.44
CA LEU A 10 -32.25 23.04 43.77
C LEU A 10 -32.67 24.16 42.81
N THR A 11 -32.95 23.92 41.53
CA THR A 11 -34.28 23.75 40.90
C THR A 11 -33.99 23.54 39.38
N THR A 12 -34.75 22.90 38.48
CA THR A 12 -36.06 22.22 38.42
C THR A 12 -36.14 21.54 37.04
N GLU A 13 -36.88 20.44 36.98
CA GLU A 13 -37.25 19.57 35.84
C GLU A 13 -37.86 20.29 34.61
N ILE A 14 -37.72 19.66 33.41
CA ILE A 14 -38.78 19.17 32.48
C ILE A 14 -38.12 18.61 31.18
N PRO A 15 -38.49 17.41 30.68
CA PRO A 15 -37.91 16.79 29.48
C PRO A 15 -38.85 16.79 28.26
N LEU A 16 -38.32 16.72 27.03
CA LEU A 16 -39.09 16.26 25.86
C LEU A 16 -38.25 15.49 24.81
N PHE A 17 -38.60 14.21 24.71
CA PHE A 17 -38.46 13.17 23.67
C PHE A 17 -38.23 13.61 22.22
N LEU A 18 -37.43 12.84 21.46
CA LEU A 18 -37.86 12.22 20.18
C LEU A 18 -37.16 10.87 19.93
N PHE A 19 -37.99 9.82 19.87
CA PHE A 19 -37.67 8.44 19.51
C PHE A 19 -37.59 8.28 17.98
N PHE A 20 -36.58 7.57 17.49
CA PHE A 20 -36.64 6.86 16.20
C PHE A 20 -37.58 5.66 16.40
N GLN A 21 -38.80 5.75 15.87
CA GLN A 21 -39.72 4.61 15.82
C GLN A 21 -39.99 4.24 14.37
N ASP A 22 -39.46 3.07 14.02
CA ASP A 22 -39.74 2.31 12.81
C ASP A 22 -41.26 2.16 12.64
N LYS A 23 -41.84 2.77 11.60
CA LYS A 23 -43.25 2.60 11.28
C LYS A 23 -43.44 1.31 10.49
N GLY A 24 -43.59 0.22 11.24
CA GLY A 24 -44.18 -1.02 10.77
C GLY A 24 -45.55 -0.74 10.13
N LYS A 25 -45.72 -1.22 8.89
CA LYS A 25 -47.01 -1.24 8.21
C LYS A 25 -47.93 -2.25 8.91
N ARG A 26 -49.07 -1.77 9.39
CA ARG A 26 -50.22 -2.59 9.80
C ARG A 26 -51.13 -2.76 8.58
N CYS A 27 -51.24 -3.98 8.08
CA CYS A 27 -52.33 -4.38 7.19
C CYS A 27 -53.35 -5.12 8.04
N ASP A 28 -54.49 -4.49 8.31
CA ASP A 28 -55.62 -5.14 8.99
C ASP A 28 -56.56 -5.78 7.97
N GLN A 29 -56.84 -7.06 8.25
CA GLN A 29 -58.07 -7.84 8.07
C GLN A 29 -58.95 -7.63 6.82
N GLY A 30 -59.03 -8.67 5.99
CA GLY A 30 -60.20 -8.97 5.16
C GLY A 30 -59.89 -9.60 3.80
N ASP A 31 -59.72 -10.93 3.75
CA ASP A 31 -60.39 -11.84 2.79
C ASP A 31 -59.70 -13.23 2.69
N SER A 32 -60.36 -14.22 3.29
CA SER A 32 -60.53 -15.63 2.92
C SER A 32 -59.41 -16.42 2.21
N CYS A 33 -58.75 -17.32 2.95
CA CYS A 33 -58.07 -18.51 2.40
C CYS A 33 -58.78 -19.79 2.88
N LEU A 34 -59.53 -20.44 1.99
CA LEU A 34 -60.08 -21.79 2.16
C LEU A 34 -59.05 -22.82 1.66
N GLY A 35 -58.78 -23.85 2.46
CA GLY A 35 -58.11 -25.07 2.03
C GLY A 35 -58.76 -26.30 2.68
N PRO A 36 -58.74 -27.48 2.04
CA PRO A 36 -58.99 -28.74 2.72
C PRO A 36 -57.82 -29.74 2.62
N LEU A 37 -57.85 -30.69 3.58
CA LEU A 37 -56.87 -31.73 3.90
C LEU A 37 -56.76 -32.88 2.86
N SER A 38 -55.59 -33.57 2.93
CA SER A 38 -55.04 -34.82 2.31
C SER A 38 -55.97 -36.08 2.32
N PRO A 39 -55.60 -37.32 1.88
CA PRO A 39 -54.31 -37.89 1.38
C PRO A 39 -54.37 -38.96 0.23
N GLU A 40 -53.19 -39.54 -0.08
CA GLU A 40 -52.88 -40.95 -0.48
C GLU A 40 -52.52 -41.36 -1.95
N LEU A 41 -51.33 -42.00 -2.02
CA LEU A 41 -50.89 -43.15 -2.84
C LEU A 41 -50.67 -43.00 -4.37
N LEU A 42 -49.41 -43.18 -4.84
CA LEU A 42 -48.90 -44.41 -5.49
C LEU A 42 -47.56 -44.17 -6.27
N MET A 43 -46.62 -45.11 -6.08
CA MET A 43 -45.61 -45.64 -7.01
C MET A 43 -44.45 -44.79 -7.57
N ALA A 44 -43.25 -45.19 -7.13
CA ALA A 44 -41.98 -45.09 -7.85
C ALA A 44 -41.87 -46.15 -8.97
N PRO A 45 -41.05 -45.89 -10.02
CA PRO A 45 -40.16 -46.95 -10.49
C PRO A 45 -38.74 -46.50 -10.93
N GLU A 46 -37.82 -47.45 -10.74
CA GLU A 46 -36.59 -47.78 -11.49
C GLU A 46 -35.51 -46.75 -11.86
N ARG A 47 -34.44 -46.84 -11.07
CA ARG A 47 -33.00 -46.92 -11.43
C ARG A 47 -32.67 -46.94 -12.94
N LYS A 48 -31.96 -45.91 -13.42
CA LYS A 48 -30.94 -46.06 -14.49
C LYS A 48 -29.61 -45.46 -14.05
N GLU A 49 -28.67 -46.37 -13.85
CA GLU A 49 -27.28 -46.12 -13.51
C GLU A 49 -26.55 -45.52 -14.71
N SER A 50 -26.16 -44.25 -14.61
CA SER A 50 -25.34 -43.60 -15.63
C SER A 50 -23.89 -43.65 -15.17
N ARG A 51 -23.11 -44.51 -15.84
CA ARG A 51 -21.65 -44.62 -15.69
C ARG A 51 -21.00 -43.25 -15.88
N LYS A 52 -20.64 -42.58 -14.78
CA LYS A 52 -19.62 -41.52 -14.80
C LYS A 52 -18.30 -42.16 -14.39
N ALA A 53 -17.39 -42.19 -15.35
CA ALA A 53 -16.00 -42.55 -15.16
C ALA A 53 -15.44 -41.78 -13.95
N SER A 54 -14.98 -42.53 -12.94
CA SER A 54 -14.26 -41.97 -11.81
C SER A 54 -12.90 -41.50 -12.30
N GLN A 55 -12.85 -40.24 -12.71
CA GLN A 55 -11.63 -39.46 -12.82
C GLN A 55 -11.04 -39.37 -11.41
N MET A 56 -9.90 -40.03 -11.18
CA MET A 56 -9.11 -39.88 -9.96
C MET A 56 -8.71 -38.39 -9.79
N PRO A 57 -9.00 -37.72 -8.66
CA PRO A 57 -8.45 -36.40 -8.40
C PRO A 57 -7.10 -36.57 -7.69
N MET A 58 -6.04 -36.75 -8.47
CA MET A 58 -4.69 -36.42 -7.99
C MET A 58 -4.23 -35.13 -8.68
N PRO A 59 -4.44 -33.97 -8.04
CA PRO A 59 -3.43 -32.91 -8.14
C PRO A 59 -3.33 -32.03 -6.88
N ILE A 60 -3.53 -32.58 -5.68
CA ILE A 60 -3.30 -31.79 -4.45
C ILE A 60 -1.83 -31.89 -4.05
N ALA A 61 -1.28 -33.10 -3.93
CA ALA A 61 0.10 -33.32 -3.48
C ALA A 61 1.18 -32.63 -4.35
N ILE A 62 0.98 -32.52 -5.68
CA ILE A 62 1.95 -31.89 -6.59
C ILE A 62 1.93 -30.35 -6.43
N LYS A 63 0.77 -29.78 -6.10
CA LYS A 63 0.61 -28.33 -5.87
C LYS A 63 1.23 -27.89 -4.54
N TRP A 64 1.17 -28.74 -3.51
CA TRP A 64 1.86 -28.49 -2.24
C TRP A 64 3.37 -28.77 -2.31
N MET A 65 3.83 -29.71 -3.14
CA MET A 65 5.27 -29.89 -3.40
C MET A 65 5.90 -28.70 -4.13
N LEU A 66 5.16 -28.04 -5.03
CA LEU A 66 5.62 -26.80 -5.69
C LEU A 66 5.56 -25.57 -4.78
N LEU A 67 4.69 -25.56 -3.76
CA LEU A 67 4.64 -24.50 -2.74
C LEU A 67 5.81 -24.57 -1.74
N LEU A 68 6.45 -25.73 -1.56
CA LEU A 68 7.70 -25.83 -0.80
C LEU A 68 8.93 -25.31 -1.59
N LEU A 69 8.79 -25.11 -2.91
CA LEU A 69 9.79 -24.49 -3.79
C LEU A 69 9.56 -22.98 -4.00
N TRP A 70 8.41 -22.44 -3.59
CA TRP A 70 8.17 -21.00 -3.55
C TRP A 70 8.36 -20.45 -2.14
N GLY A 71 9.53 -19.85 -1.94
CA GLY A 71 9.73 -18.87 -0.89
C GLY A 71 10.64 -19.33 0.24
N LEU A 72 11.90 -19.63 -0.06
CA LEU A 72 12.90 -18.96 0.78
C LEU A 72 12.82 -17.48 0.42
N PRO A 73 12.52 -16.58 1.37
CA PRO A 73 12.65 -15.16 1.10
C PRO A 73 14.12 -14.92 0.70
N ALA A 74 14.32 -14.39 -0.51
CA ALA A 74 15.63 -14.06 -1.05
C ALA A 74 16.27 -12.84 -0.35
N SER A 75 16.01 -12.66 0.94
CA SER A 75 16.47 -11.52 1.74
C SER A 75 17.53 -11.90 2.79
N LEU A 76 17.89 -13.19 2.92
CA LEU A 76 18.92 -13.67 3.85
C LEU A 76 20.09 -14.38 3.15
N ALA A 77 20.05 -14.54 1.82
CA ALA A 77 21.07 -15.28 1.11
C ALA A 77 22.34 -14.43 0.99
N CYS A 78 23.40 -14.89 1.63
CA CYS A 78 24.75 -14.35 1.43
C CYS A 78 25.17 -14.60 -0.03
N PRO A 79 25.73 -13.60 -0.74
CA PRO A 79 26.22 -13.80 -2.09
C PRO A 79 27.33 -14.85 -2.11
N LEU A 80 27.27 -15.77 -3.08
CA LEU A 80 28.21 -16.89 -3.23
C LEU A 80 29.71 -16.53 -3.14
N PRO A 81 30.18 -15.39 -3.70
CA PRO A 81 31.59 -15.03 -3.59
C PRO A 81 32.00 -14.46 -2.23
N CYS A 82 31.08 -14.22 -1.31
CA CYS A 82 31.33 -13.49 -0.07
C CYS A 82 31.05 -14.35 1.17
N ASP A 83 31.66 -13.95 2.28
CA ASP A 83 31.42 -14.54 3.60
C ASP A 83 30.54 -13.58 4.41
N CYS A 84 29.51 -14.11 5.06
CA CYS A 84 28.59 -13.30 5.85
C CYS A 84 28.56 -13.73 7.31
N GLN A 85 28.56 -12.76 8.22
CA GLN A 85 28.50 -12.99 9.66
C GLN A 85 27.36 -12.19 10.29
N THR A 86 26.59 -12.82 11.17
CA THR A 86 25.49 -12.18 11.89
C THR A 86 26.00 -11.35 13.07
N LEU A 87 25.48 -10.14 13.22
CA LEU A 87 25.67 -9.29 14.41
C LEU A 87 24.56 -9.54 15.44
N GLU A 88 24.91 -9.34 16.71
CA GLU A 88 24.02 -9.49 17.88
C GLU A 88 22.75 -8.60 17.82
N ALA A 89 22.78 -7.50 17.08
CA ALA A 89 21.70 -6.51 16.97
C ALA A 89 20.94 -6.53 15.63
N PHE A 90 20.68 -7.72 15.06
CA PHE A 90 20.00 -7.89 13.76
C PHE A 90 20.72 -7.13 12.62
N GLY A 91 21.98 -7.49 12.38
CA GLY A 91 22.79 -6.94 11.30
C GLY A 91 23.60 -8.03 10.62
N LEU A 92 24.05 -7.76 9.39
CA LEU A 92 24.92 -8.65 8.65
C LEU A 92 26.22 -7.92 8.31
N VAL A 93 27.36 -8.54 8.64
CA VAL A 93 28.66 -8.21 8.02
C VAL A 93 28.74 -9.02 6.74
N VAL A 94 29.05 -8.35 5.63
CA VAL A 94 29.28 -8.98 4.34
C VAL A 94 30.72 -8.70 3.94
N ASP A 95 31.55 -9.74 3.95
CA ASP A 95 32.95 -9.69 3.54
C ASP A 95 33.14 -10.30 2.15
N CYS A 96 33.35 -9.43 1.17
CA CYS A 96 33.63 -9.75 -0.21
C CYS A 96 35.07 -9.35 -0.61
N SER A 97 35.96 -9.14 0.36
CA SER A 97 37.32 -8.65 0.12
C SER A 97 38.21 -9.72 -0.53
N ASN A 98 39.16 -9.30 -1.38
CA ASN A 98 40.13 -10.19 -2.03
C ASN A 98 39.49 -11.32 -2.89
N ARG A 99 38.33 -11.07 -3.50
CA ARG A 99 37.59 -12.06 -4.30
C ARG A 99 37.72 -11.85 -5.81
N GLY A 100 38.50 -10.86 -6.25
CA GLY A 100 38.68 -10.55 -7.68
C GLY A 100 37.40 -10.04 -8.36
N LEU A 101 36.50 -9.42 -7.60
CA LEU A 101 35.21 -8.96 -8.11
C LEU A 101 35.38 -7.82 -9.11
N THR A 102 34.70 -7.94 -10.24
CA THR A 102 34.58 -6.86 -11.26
C THR A 102 33.27 -6.09 -11.14
N THR A 103 32.27 -6.68 -10.48
CA THR A 103 30.96 -6.08 -10.21
C THR A 103 30.53 -6.41 -8.78
N VAL A 104 29.73 -5.53 -8.18
CA VAL A 104 29.17 -5.74 -6.84
C VAL A 104 28.06 -6.80 -6.93
N PRO A 105 28.10 -7.87 -6.12
CA PRO A 105 27.06 -8.89 -6.10
C PRO A 105 25.76 -8.37 -5.48
N ALA A 106 24.66 -9.11 -5.58
CA ALA A 106 23.42 -8.75 -4.90
C ALA A 106 23.62 -8.80 -3.37
N LEU A 107 23.52 -7.63 -2.73
CA LEU A 107 23.73 -7.46 -1.30
C LEU A 107 22.39 -7.48 -0.54
N PRO A 108 22.30 -8.19 0.61
CA PRO A 108 21.10 -8.19 1.43
C PRO A 108 20.87 -6.82 2.11
N ASN A 109 19.61 -6.42 2.27
CA ASN A 109 19.23 -5.13 2.87
C ASN A 109 19.57 -5.02 4.37
N THR A 110 19.82 -6.14 5.05
CA THR A 110 20.24 -6.19 6.46
C THR A 110 21.74 -5.95 6.65
N THR A 111 22.47 -5.65 5.58
CA THR A 111 23.91 -5.37 5.63
C THR A 111 24.18 -4.12 6.47
N ARG A 112 25.10 -4.23 7.42
CA ARG A 112 25.53 -3.16 8.31
C ARG A 112 27.00 -2.77 8.09
N GLN A 113 27.81 -3.76 7.75
CA GLN A 113 29.22 -3.58 7.40
C GLN A 113 29.48 -4.30 6.07
N LEU A 114 30.13 -3.62 5.13
CA LEU A 114 30.40 -4.14 3.80
C LEU A 114 31.88 -3.98 3.44
N TYR A 115 32.56 -5.08 3.14
CA TYR A 115 33.96 -5.09 2.77
C TYR A 115 34.12 -5.52 1.31
N LEU A 116 34.59 -4.60 0.46
CA LEU A 116 34.79 -4.78 -0.98
C LEU A 116 36.23 -4.44 -1.40
N GLN A 117 37.14 -4.24 -0.45
CA GLN A 117 38.53 -3.89 -0.72
C GLN A 117 39.32 -4.99 -1.41
N ASN A 118 40.39 -4.60 -2.10
CA ASN A 118 41.29 -5.50 -2.84
C ASN A 118 40.55 -6.34 -3.90
N ASN A 119 39.67 -5.70 -4.68
CA ASN A 119 38.99 -6.31 -5.81
C ASN A 119 39.40 -5.61 -7.11
N ASN A 120 38.71 -5.92 -8.21
CA ASN A 120 38.96 -5.35 -9.54
C ASN A 120 37.78 -4.46 -9.99
N LEU A 121 37.16 -3.75 -9.04
CA LEU A 121 36.05 -2.85 -9.31
C LEU A 121 36.56 -1.56 -9.95
N SER A 122 36.00 -1.19 -11.10
CA SER A 122 36.34 0.06 -11.79
C SER A 122 35.29 1.15 -11.61
N SER A 123 34.02 0.79 -11.42
CA SER A 123 32.94 1.72 -11.12
C SER A 123 31.81 1.00 -10.39
N ILE A 124 30.92 1.77 -9.75
CA ILE A 124 29.72 1.25 -9.12
C ILE A 124 28.50 1.90 -9.79
N PRO A 125 27.58 1.11 -10.38
CA PRO A 125 26.37 1.65 -10.97
C PRO A 125 25.53 2.42 -9.95
N ALA A 126 24.91 3.52 -10.39
CA ALA A 126 23.96 4.25 -9.57
C ALA A 126 22.81 3.35 -9.11
N GLY A 127 22.41 3.47 -7.85
CA GLY A 127 21.37 2.63 -7.27
C GLY A 127 21.87 1.37 -6.56
N THR A 128 23.15 0.99 -6.72
CA THR A 128 23.68 -0.29 -6.18
C THR A 128 23.61 -0.38 -4.66
N PHE A 129 23.72 0.75 -3.95
CA PHE A 129 23.70 0.81 -2.49
C PHE A 129 22.43 1.48 -1.92
N ASP A 130 21.49 1.90 -2.76
CA ASP A 130 20.33 2.69 -2.32
C ASP A 130 19.39 1.90 -1.39
N HIS A 131 19.33 0.58 -1.56
CA HIS A 131 18.55 -0.31 -0.70
C HIS A 131 19.25 -0.63 0.64
N LEU A 132 20.49 -0.19 0.83
CA LEU A 132 21.30 -0.47 2.02
C LEU A 132 21.19 0.67 3.05
N SER A 133 19.97 0.94 3.53
CA SER A 133 19.64 2.10 4.38
C SER A 133 20.31 2.14 5.77
N TYR A 134 21.07 1.11 6.12
CA TYR A 134 21.53 0.83 7.47
C TYR A 134 23.03 0.54 7.57
N VAL A 135 23.75 0.63 6.43
CA VAL A 135 25.20 0.46 6.39
C VAL A 135 25.85 1.64 7.07
N TYR A 136 26.73 1.37 8.03
CA TYR A 136 27.50 2.39 8.75
C TYR A 136 29.02 2.24 8.58
N ARG A 137 29.46 1.13 7.98
CA ARG A 137 30.85 0.89 7.59
C ARG A 137 30.89 0.26 6.22
N ILE A 138 31.70 0.85 5.34
CA ILE A 138 32.00 0.29 4.03
C ILE A 138 33.50 0.46 3.75
N ASP A 139 34.12 -0.53 3.13
CA ASP A 139 35.48 -0.41 2.62
C ASP A 139 35.51 -0.77 1.13
N VAL A 140 35.90 0.17 0.29
CA VAL A 140 36.03 0.03 -1.17
C VAL A 140 37.45 0.35 -1.65
N THR A 141 38.40 0.42 -0.72
CA THR A 141 39.80 0.78 -1.00
C THR A 141 40.48 -0.29 -1.86
N ASN A 142 41.63 0.05 -2.45
CA ASN A 142 42.44 -0.87 -3.27
C ASN A 142 41.64 -1.55 -4.40
N ASN A 143 40.88 -0.75 -5.13
CA ASN A 143 40.21 -1.14 -6.36
C ASN A 143 40.64 -0.17 -7.48
N PRO A 144 40.73 -0.61 -8.74
CA PRO A 144 41.17 0.22 -9.85
C PRO A 144 40.07 1.19 -10.34
N TRP A 145 39.66 2.12 -9.47
CA TRP A 145 38.58 3.07 -9.75
C TRP A 145 38.85 3.92 -11.00
N HIS A 146 37.89 3.92 -11.92
CA HIS A 146 37.85 4.77 -13.09
C HIS A 146 37.02 6.02 -12.77
N CYS A 147 37.72 7.11 -12.47
CA CYS A 147 37.17 8.37 -12.00
C CYS A 147 36.77 9.29 -13.15
N ASP A 148 35.74 8.86 -13.89
CA ASP A 148 34.96 9.67 -14.82
C ASP A 148 33.60 10.01 -14.19
N CYS A 149 32.60 10.37 -14.99
CA CYS A 149 31.26 10.67 -14.46
C CYS A 149 30.54 9.49 -13.80
N GLY A 150 30.91 8.26 -14.12
CA GLY A 150 30.36 7.07 -13.46
C GLY A 150 30.73 6.99 -11.98
N ILE A 151 31.85 7.61 -11.56
CA ILE A 151 32.30 7.58 -10.17
C ILE A 151 31.48 8.50 -9.25
N LEU A 152 30.71 9.43 -9.82
CA LEU A 152 30.01 10.46 -9.07
C LEU A 152 29.03 9.87 -8.05
N TYR A 153 28.34 8.79 -8.42
CA TYR A 153 27.45 8.08 -7.51
C TYR A 153 28.19 7.59 -6.26
N LEU A 154 29.29 6.85 -6.46
CA LEU A 154 30.08 6.31 -5.37
C LEU A 154 30.65 7.41 -4.48
N LYS A 155 31.17 8.48 -5.09
CA LYS A 155 31.69 9.64 -4.37
C LYS A 155 30.62 10.24 -3.44
N LEU A 156 29.45 10.59 -3.98
CA LEU A 156 28.37 11.22 -3.22
C LEU A 156 27.81 10.28 -2.15
N TRP A 157 27.69 8.98 -2.44
CA TRP A 157 27.22 8.01 -1.47
C TRP A 157 28.19 7.87 -0.29
N LEU A 158 29.50 7.79 -0.56
CA LEU A 158 30.54 7.73 0.48
C LEU A 158 30.64 9.02 1.28
N GLU A 159 30.42 10.18 0.66
CA GLU A 159 30.40 11.47 1.34
C GLU A 159 29.30 11.54 2.41
N ASP A 160 28.14 10.93 2.16
CA ASP A 160 27.01 10.90 3.10
C ASP A 160 27.13 9.77 4.15
N HIS A 161 27.65 8.61 3.76
CA HIS A 161 27.61 7.40 4.62
C HIS A 161 28.95 7.00 5.25
N ALA A 162 30.09 7.35 4.63
CA ALA A 162 31.40 6.82 5.01
C ALA A 162 32.56 7.75 4.61
N GLN A 163 32.61 8.93 5.23
CA GLN A 163 33.62 9.95 4.98
C GLN A 163 35.06 9.43 5.16
N GLU A 164 35.30 8.53 6.13
CA GLU A 164 36.62 7.93 6.35
C GLU A 164 37.12 7.17 5.11
N THR A 165 36.25 6.37 4.48
CA THR A 165 36.57 5.58 3.29
C THR A 165 36.75 6.46 2.05
N LEU A 166 36.05 7.59 1.97
CA LEU A 166 36.16 8.56 0.87
C LEU A 166 37.60 9.05 0.69
N HIS A 167 38.26 9.45 1.78
CA HIS A 167 39.63 10.00 1.74
C HIS A 167 40.69 8.93 1.40
N LEU A 168 40.41 7.66 1.68
CA LEU A 168 41.31 6.54 1.42
C LEU A 168 41.17 5.97 0.00
N THR A 169 40.04 6.23 -0.65
CA THR A 169 39.72 5.68 -1.96
C THR A 169 40.36 6.53 -3.06
N ARG A 170 41.27 5.93 -3.83
CA ARG A 170 42.05 6.59 -4.90
C ARG A 170 41.65 6.12 -6.29
N CYS A 171 41.70 7.04 -7.24
CA CYS A 171 41.52 6.79 -8.66
C CYS A 171 42.73 6.06 -9.25
N ALA A 172 42.49 5.05 -10.06
CA ALA A 172 43.52 4.40 -10.88
C ALA A 172 43.55 4.95 -12.31
N SER A 173 42.42 5.47 -12.80
CA SER A 173 42.25 5.99 -14.16
C SER A 173 41.14 7.05 -14.17
N PRO A 174 41.02 7.88 -15.22
CA PRO A 174 42.00 8.13 -16.29
C PRO A 174 43.32 8.71 -15.78
N ALA A 175 44.36 8.79 -16.62
CA ALA A 175 45.71 9.21 -16.21
C ALA A 175 45.76 10.62 -15.56
N VAL A 176 44.83 11.51 -15.93
CA VAL A 176 44.71 12.86 -15.37
C VAL A 176 44.29 12.82 -13.90
N THR A 177 43.41 11.89 -13.54
CA THR A 177 42.89 11.73 -12.18
C THR A 177 43.56 10.59 -11.42
N ALA A 178 44.46 9.84 -12.04
CA ALA A 178 45.18 8.75 -11.40
C ALA A 178 45.91 9.26 -10.14
N SER A 179 45.78 8.53 -9.04
CA SER A 179 46.28 8.81 -7.68
C SER A 179 45.54 9.87 -6.86
N LEU A 180 44.62 10.66 -7.44
CA LEU A 180 43.74 11.53 -6.65
C LEU A 180 42.77 10.68 -5.82
N SER A 181 42.48 11.16 -4.62
CA SER A 181 41.44 10.58 -3.78
C SER A 181 40.07 11.15 -4.15
N LEU A 182 39.00 10.41 -3.85
CA LEU A 182 37.64 10.78 -4.27
C LEU A 182 37.17 12.12 -3.69
N ASP A 183 37.65 12.51 -2.51
CA ASP A 183 37.38 13.80 -1.87
C ASP A 183 38.01 14.99 -2.62
N GLN A 184 39.13 14.77 -3.30
CA GLN A 184 39.85 15.79 -4.05
C GLN A 184 39.26 16.05 -5.44
N LEU A 185 38.39 15.16 -5.93
CA LEU A 185 37.78 15.31 -7.25
C LEU A 185 36.79 16.48 -7.25
N THR A 186 37.17 17.58 -7.89
CA THR A 186 36.28 18.70 -8.19
C THR A 186 35.58 18.46 -9.54
N GLY A 187 34.32 18.91 -9.67
CA GLY A 187 33.46 18.60 -10.84
C GLY A 187 33.99 19.02 -12.22
N ASN A 188 35.06 19.81 -12.26
CA ASN A 188 35.81 20.22 -13.45
C ASN A 188 36.77 19.14 -13.98
N GLU A 189 37.26 18.23 -13.13
CA GLU A 189 38.16 17.13 -13.51
C GLU A 189 37.40 15.92 -14.10
N LEU A 190 36.10 15.88 -13.87
CA LEU A 190 35.22 14.81 -14.32
C LEU A 190 34.68 15.15 -15.72
N GLU A 191 35.40 14.68 -16.75
CA GLU A 191 35.01 14.88 -18.15
C GLU A 191 33.61 14.34 -18.44
N GLY A 192 32.70 15.20 -18.93
CA GLY A 192 31.43 14.76 -19.52
C GLY A 192 30.20 14.76 -18.59
N CYS A 193 30.28 15.28 -17.36
CA CYS A 193 29.22 15.07 -16.35
C CYS A 193 27.97 15.93 -16.55
N ARG A 194 27.88 16.64 -17.67
CA ARG A 194 26.75 17.49 -18.03
C ARG A 194 25.45 16.70 -18.33
N ARG A 195 25.42 15.36 -18.17
CA ARG A 195 24.26 14.52 -18.52
C ARG A 195 23.84 13.43 -17.52
N GLN A 196 24.43 13.31 -16.33
CA GLN A 196 24.06 12.25 -15.38
C GLN A 196 23.65 12.72 -13.98
N LEU A 197 23.23 13.98 -13.81
CA LEU A 197 22.35 14.27 -12.68
C LEU A 197 20.93 13.91 -13.09
N TYR A 198 20.55 12.69 -12.70
CA TYR A 198 19.22 12.09 -12.64
C TYR A 198 19.09 10.84 -13.51
N PRO A 199 18.97 9.63 -12.92
CA PRO A 199 18.51 8.50 -13.69
C PRO A 199 17.09 8.80 -14.16
N ASP A 200 16.74 8.39 -15.38
CA ASP A 200 15.39 8.45 -15.98
C ASP A 200 14.26 7.83 -15.11
N GLN A 201 14.59 7.32 -13.93
CA GLN A 201 13.71 6.64 -12.99
C GLN A 201 12.71 7.56 -12.29
N TYR A 202 13.03 8.84 -12.08
CA TYR A 202 12.08 9.74 -11.44
C TYR A 202 11.03 10.28 -12.43
N HIS A 203 11.33 10.28 -13.74
CA HIS A 203 10.30 10.63 -14.74
C HIS A 203 9.20 9.56 -14.70
N VAL A 204 9.57 8.28 -14.66
CA VAL A 204 8.61 7.18 -14.52
C VAL A 204 7.85 7.23 -13.17
N PHE A 205 8.53 7.54 -12.07
CA PHE A 205 7.89 7.70 -10.75
C PHE A 205 6.90 8.88 -10.73
N PHE A 206 7.31 10.04 -11.25
CA PHE A 206 6.46 11.24 -11.32
C PHE A 206 5.23 11.03 -12.20
N TRP A 207 5.36 10.43 -13.38
CA TRP A 207 4.19 10.13 -14.24
C TRP A 207 3.31 9.01 -13.67
N GLY A 208 3.89 8.04 -12.95
CA GLY A 208 3.15 6.99 -12.26
C GLY A 208 2.30 7.54 -11.11
N ASP A 209 2.91 8.35 -10.23
CA ASP A 209 2.22 9.01 -9.13
C ASP A 209 1.17 9.99 -9.64
N LEU A 210 1.47 10.75 -10.71
CA LEU A 210 0.49 11.64 -11.33
C LEU A 210 -0.70 10.86 -11.89
N ALA A 211 -0.48 9.70 -12.52
CA ALA A 211 -1.56 8.85 -13.02
C ALA A 211 -2.42 8.28 -11.88
N LEU A 212 -1.81 7.87 -10.77
CA LEU A 212 -2.51 7.42 -9.56
C LEU A 212 -3.32 8.57 -8.92
N ILE A 213 -2.75 9.78 -8.84
CA ILE A 213 -3.45 10.97 -8.34
C ILE A 213 -4.64 11.31 -9.25
N VAL A 214 -4.47 11.30 -10.58
CA VAL A 214 -5.57 11.55 -11.52
C VAL A 214 -6.66 10.48 -11.37
N LEU A 215 -6.29 9.21 -11.26
CA LEU A 215 -7.24 8.11 -11.08
C LEU A 215 -8.03 8.25 -9.77
N THR A 216 -7.37 8.63 -8.68
CA THR A 216 -8.03 8.83 -7.37
C THR A 216 -9.00 10.03 -7.42
N ILE A 217 -8.61 11.14 -8.04
CA ILE A 217 -9.47 12.31 -8.24
C ILE A 217 -10.71 11.94 -9.06
N LEU A 218 -10.55 11.19 -10.16
CA LEU A 218 -11.67 10.75 -11.00
C LEU A 218 -12.66 9.86 -10.21
N ASN A 219 -12.15 8.95 -9.37
CA ASN A 219 -13.00 8.12 -8.51
C ASN A 219 -13.75 8.95 -7.46
N ILE A 220 -13.10 9.94 -6.84
CA ILE A 220 -13.75 10.83 -5.87
C ILE A 220 -14.85 11.65 -6.55
N ILE A 221 -14.60 12.18 -7.76
CA ILE A 221 -15.61 12.89 -8.55
C ILE A 221 -16.77 11.95 -8.86
N LEU A 222 -16.51 10.73 -9.31
CA LEU A 222 -17.55 9.74 -9.60
C LEU A 222 -18.40 9.46 -8.35
N LEU A 223 -17.79 9.18 -7.20
CA LEU A 223 -18.50 8.98 -5.93
C LEU A 223 -19.33 10.21 -5.55
N GLY A 224 -18.77 11.42 -5.70
CA GLY A 224 -19.48 12.68 -5.48
C GLY A 224 -20.71 12.83 -6.38
N THR A 225 -20.57 12.52 -7.67
CA THR A 225 -21.70 12.57 -8.61
C THR A 225 -22.77 11.52 -8.29
N LEU A 226 -22.39 10.31 -7.89
CA LEU A 226 -23.33 9.26 -7.50
C LEU A 226 -24.10 9.65 -6.23
N LEU A 227 -23.42 10.19 -5.22
CA LEU A 227 -24.06 10.70 -4.00
C LEU A 227 -24.98 11.88 -4.30
N TRP A 228 -24.56 12.81 -5.16
CA TRP A 228 -25.39 13.93 -5.59
C TRP A 228 -26.64 13.47 -6.34
N MET A 229 -26.51 12.50 -7.26
CA MET A 229 -27.64 11.92 -7.96
C MET A 229 -28.57 11.17 -7.01
N ALA A 230 -28.03 10.39 -6.05
CA ALA A 230 -28.81 9.70 -5.03
C ALA A 230 -29.62 10.69 -4.18
N GLN A 231 -28.98 11.74 -3.65
CA GLN A 231 -29.65 12.79 -2.89
C GLN A 231 -30.75 13.48 -3.71
N LYS A 232 -30.47 13.77 -4.99
CA LYS A 232 -31.45 14.37 -5.91
C LYS A 232 -32.63 13.43 -6.17
N THR A 233 -32.40 12.13 -6.33
CA THR A 233 -33.48 11.15 -6.50
C THR A 233 -34.32 11.00 -5.23
N ILE A 234 -33.70 10.95 -4.04
CA ILE A 234 -34.41 10.92 -2.76
C ILE A 234 -35.26 12.18 -2.59
N TYR A 235 -34.69 13.35 -2.87
CA TYR A 235 -35.40 14.63 -2.83
C TYR A 235 -36.60 14.65 -3.79
N TRP A 236 -36.40 14.23 -5.05
CA TRP A 236 -37.47 14.20 -6.06
C TRP A 236 -38.59 13.22 -5.71
N VAL A 237 -38.24 12.03 -5.21
CA VAL A 237 -39.22 11.03 -4.76
C VAL A 237 -40.01 11.54 -3.55
N THR A 238 -39.33 12.18 -2.58
CA THR A 238 -39.98 12.77 -1.40
C THR A 238 -40.97 13.88 -1.80
N LEU A 239 -40.60 14.71 -2.79
CA LEU A 239 -41.46 15.79 -3.30
C LEU A 239 -42.71 15.23 -4.00
N ASN A 240 -42.57 14.13 -4.75
CA ASN A 240 -43.66 13.51 -5.51
C ASN A 240 -44.54 12.54 -4.72
N GLN A 241 -44.13 12.16 -3.51
CA GLN A 241 -44.92 11.32 -2.60
C GLN A 241 -45.79 12.11 -1.62
N CYS A 242 -45.74 13.44 -1.64
CA CYS A 242 -46.77 14.25 -1.00
C CYS A 242 -48.10 14.06 -1.77
N PRO A 243 -49.15 13.49 -1.16
CA PRO A 243 -50.47 13.51 -1.75
C PRO A 243 -50.87 14.98 -1.97
N GLN A 244 -51.28 15.35 -3.18
CA GLN A 244 -52.09 16.55 -3.34
C GLN A 244 -53.37 16.28 -2.54
N GLU A 245 -53.48 16.86 -1.34
CA GLU A 245 -54.80 16.93 -0.70
C GLU A 245 -55.74 17.59 -1.70
N PRO A 246 -56.85 16.94 -2.10
CA PRO A 246 -57.85 17.61 -2.92
C PRO A 246 -58.40 18.79 -2.10
N HIS A 247 -58.74 19.87 -2.80
CA HIS A 247 -59.30 21.15 -2.32
C HIS A 247 -60.62 21.06 -1.51
N GLN A 248 -60.86 19.98 -0.77
CA GLN A 248 -62.12 19.70 -0.08
C GLN A 248 -62.33 20.56 1.19
N TRP A 249 -61.31 21.23 1.71
CA TRP A 249 -61.44 22.09 2.90
C TRP A 249 -62.03 23.47 2.65
N GLN A 250 -62.23 23.90 1.38
CA GLN A 250 -62.84 25.21 1.10
C GLN A 250 -64.38 25.18 1.01
N GLU A 251 -64.99 24.00 0.81
CA GLU A 251 -66.46 23.88 0.76
C GLU A 251 -67.13 23.67 2.13
N SER A 252 -66.41 23.15 3.13
CA SER A 252 -66.98 22.90 4.46
C SER A 252 -67.25 24.21 5.23
N SER A 253 -66.40 25.23 5.08
CA SER A 253 -66.64 26.56 5.67
C SER A 253 -67.74 27.36 4.97
N LEU A 254 -67.96 27.17 3.66
CA LEU A 254 -69.02 27.87 2.94
C LEU A 254 -70.43 27.30 3.23
N ARG A 255 -70.51 26.01 3.57
CA ARG A 255 -71.78 25.36 3.98
C ARG A 255 -72.22 25.75 5.39
N HIS A 256 -71.32 26.09 6.30
CA HIS A 256 -71.69 26.57 7.64
C HIS A 256 -72.15 28.04 7.69
N HIS A 257 -71.79 28.86 6.69
CA HIS A 257 -72.22 30.26 6.64
C HIS A 257 -73.60 30.50 5.99
N LYS A 258 -74.17 29.52 5.28
CA LYS A 258 -75.50 29.60 4.64
C LYS A 258 -76.64 28.97 5.46
N ALA A 259 -76.35 28.46 6.66
CA ALA A 259 -77.31 27.77 7.52
C ALA A 259 -77.72 28.60 8.76
N LYS A 260 -77.65 29.94 8.71
CA LYS A 260 -78.12 30.84 9.76
C LYS A 260 -78.97 31.98 9.21
#